data_AF-A0A9P6VM13-F1
#
_entry.id   AF-A0A9P6VM13-F1
#
_cell.length_a   1.000
_cell.length_b   1.000
_cell.length_c   1.000
_cell.angle_alpha   90.00
_cell.angle_beta   90.00
_cell.angle_gamma   90.00
#
_symmetry.space_group_name_H-M   'P 1'
#
loop_
_entity.id
_entity.type
_entity.pdbx_description
1 polymer ?
#
loop_
_entity_poly.entity_id
_entity_poly.type
_entity_poly.pdbx_seq_one_letter_code
_entity_poly.pdbx_strand_id
1 'polypeptide(L)'
;MLVHYALQVVTALLPSVVAQTCWRDTTCEPRTASFGGHWDLYIHSPASRTVSPVNILSPDHTILSSYPGTANLNSNGSLLIFDFGQECHRHWQSKLGVFRGEELDWGGIGWLNGSYLPGGDGALLTSVSSTTNGTYTVPDVSLRGGFRYLSVFATTTSTINLNITAVTLEISYQPTWPDLRAYGGYFYSSDDLINRIWYAGAYTVQTNAVPPNTGREYPLLTYGWKNDAFPGTNGSSIFVDGLKRDGATWSGDLGIALPSVFVSIGDFTSAKNALQLQYDSQQSTGESPMVGPLINFYGSDTYHMSTLIGTYEYILHRADTDFLTSNWSKIMLAINWIASKIDSTALLDITETSDWGRYTQGGHNTEANALMYKTLIAGSAMAMDW
;
A
#
# COMPACT_ATOMS: atom_id res chain seq x y z
N MET A 1 -67.44 -2.95 -31.36
CA MET A 1 -66.28 -2.07 -31.08
C MET A 1 -65.46 -2.75 -29.99
N LEU A 2 -64.50 -3.61 -30.38
CA LEU A 2 -63.68 -4.40 -29.46
C LEU A 2 -62.36 -3.65 -29.20
N VAL A 3 -62.17 -3.17 -27.99
CA VAL A 3 -60.91 -2.53 -27.56
C VAL A 3 -59.97 -3.63 -27.06
N HIS A 4 -58.86 -3.83 -27.75
CA HIS A 4 -57.76 -4.71 -27.30
C HIS A 4 -56.88 -3.92 -26.33
N TYR A 5 -56.75 -4.41 -25.10
CA TYR A 5 -55.72 -3.93 -24.17
C TYR A 5 -54.45 -4.76 -24.37
N ALA A 6 -53.41 -4.14 -24.92
CA ALA A 6 -52.07 -4.70 -24.95
C ALA A 6 -51.39 -4.44 -23.60
N LEU A 7 -51.09 -5.50 -22.86
CA LEU A 7 -50.33 -5.43 -21.62
C LEU A 7 -48.83 -5.38 -21.97
N GLN A 8 -48.21 -4.21 -21.89
CA GLN A 8 -46.75 -4.07 -21.97
C GLN A 8 -46.14 -4.49 -20.63
N VAL A 9 -45.50 -5.65 -20.60
CA VAL A 9 -44.63 -6.05 -19.48
C VAL A 9 -43.29 -5.35 -19.68
N VAL A 10 -43.03 -4.32 -18.87
CA VAL A 10 -41.71 -3.70 -18.76
C VAL A 10 -40.86 -4.60 -17.86
N THR A 11 -40.01 -5.43 -18.47
CA THR A 11 -38.94 -6.12 -17.74
C THR A 11 -37.88 -5.10 -17.36
N ALA A 12 -37.92 -4.65 -16.11
CA ALA A 12 -36.82 -3.91 -15.51
C ALA A 12 -35.60 -4.85 -15.42
N LEU A 13 -34.60 -4.62 -16.26
CA LEU A 13 -33.27 -5.20 -16.10
C LEU A 13 -32.66 -4.57 -14.84
N LEU A 14 -32.79 -5.26 -13.70
CA LEU A 14 -32.00 -4.96 -12.51
C LEU A 14 -30.53 -5.26 -12.86
N PRO A 15 -29.61 -4.29 -12.76
CA PRO A 15 -28.20 -4.58 -12.92
C PRO A 15 -27.80 -5.61 -11.87
N SER A 16 -27.11 -6.67 -12.31
CA SER A 16 -26.51 -7.66 -11.42
C SER A 16 -25.49 -6.96 -10.53
N VAL A 17 -25.89 -6.59 -9.31
CA VAL A 17 -24.95 -6.11 -8.29
C VAL A 17 -24.17 -7.34 -7.85
N VAL A 18 -23.00 -7.56 -8.45
CA VAL A 18 -22.02 -8.50 -7.89
C VAL A 18 -21.69 -7.92 -6.52
N ALA A 19 -22.04 -8.63 -5.44
CA ALA A 19 -21.69 -8.21 -4.10
C ALA A 19 -20.17 -8.03 -4.05
N GLN A 20 -19.71 -6.79 -3.93
CA GLN A 20 -18.29 -6.51 -3.80
C GLN A 20 -17.80 -7.14 -2.50
N THR A 21 -16.83 -8.05 -2.61
CA THR A 21 -16.23 -8.73 -1.47
C THR A 21 -14.96 -8.00 -1.04
N CYS A 22 -14.70 -8.05 0.25
CA CYS A 22 -13.40 -7.70 0.80
C CYS A 22 -12.33 -8.69 0.33
N TRP A 23 -11.07 -8.40 0.64
CA TRP A 23 -9.98 -9.23 0.16
C TRP A 23 -10.04 -10.61 0.85
N ARG A 24 -10.52 -11.61 0.09
CA ARG A 24 -10.60 -13.02 0.49
C ARG A 24 -11.33 -13.21 1.82
N ASP A 25 -10.70 -13.85 2.80
CA ASP A 25 -11.26 -14.17 4.11
C ASP A 25 -11.25 -12.97 5.08
N THR A 26 -10.85 -11.78 4.60
CA THR A 26 -10.84 -10.57 5.43
C THR A 26 -12.26 -10.09 5.69
N THR A 27 -12.59 -9.89 6.97
CA THR A 27 -13.87 -9.31 7.37
C THR A 27 -14.02 -7.89 6.80
N CYS A 28 -15.16 -7.64 6.16
CA CYS A 28 -15.48 -6.32 5.65
C CYS A 28 -15.79 -5.33 6.76
N GLU A 29 -15.24 -4.12 6.61
CA GLU A 29 -15.72 -2.95 7.28
C GLU A 29 -16.85 -2.33 6.43
N PRO A 30 -18.07 -2.15 6.99
CA PRO A 30 -19.15 -1.49 6.27
C PRO A 30 -18.72 -0.10 5.84
N ARG A 31 -18.60 0.09 4.53
CA ARG A 31 -18.17 1.36 3.94
C ARG A 31 -18.86 1.60 2.62
N THR A 32 -19.28 2.84 2.41
CA THR A 32 -19.82 3.35 1.15
C THR A 32 -19.18 4.69 0.86
N ALA A 33 -19.02 5.04 -0.41
CA ALA A 33 -18.66 6.41 -0.80
C ALA A 33 -19.56 7.41 -0.08
N SER A 34 -18.99 8.44 0.55
CA SER A 34 -19.79 9.36 1.37
C SER A 34 -20.84 10.08 0.52
N PHE A 35 -20.48 10.45 -0.72
CA PHE A 35 -21.38 10.93 -1.77
C PHE A 35 -20.67 10.94 -3.13
N GLY A 36 -21.40 10.71 -4.22
CA GLY A 36 -20.85 10.77 -5.59
C GLY A 36 -20.82 12.19 -6.16
N GLY A 37 -19.98 12.43 -7.16
CA GLY A 37 -19.88 13.74 -7.82
C GLY A 37 -18.85 13.80 -8.95
N HIS A 38 -18.66 14.99 -9.53
CA HIS A 38 -17.72 15.16 -10.65
C HIS A 38 -16.28 14.77 -10.30
N TRP A 39 -15.90 14.82 -9.02
CA TRP A 39 -14.57 14.41 -8.58
C TRP A 39 -14.31 12.90 -8.70
N ASP A 40 -15.35 12.07 -8.89
CA ASP A 40 -15.19 10.62 -9.06
C ASP A 40 -14.28 10.26 -10.25
N LEU A 41 -14.18 11.15 -11.24
CA LEU A 41 -13.29 10.98 -12.41
C LEU A 41 -11.80 11.01 -12.05
N TYR A 42 -11.43 11.55 -10.89
CA TYR A 42 -10.05 11.61 -10.42
C TYR A 42 -9.67 10.43 -9.51
N ILE A 43 -10.64 9.64 -9.02
CA ILE A 43 -10.34 8.49 -8.16
C ILE A 43 -9.63 7.41 -8.98
N HIS A 44 -8.37 7.15 -8.64
CA HIS A 44 -7.52 6.15 -9.28
C HIS A 44 -7.86 4.69 -8.88
N SER A 45 -8.48 4.49 -7.71
CA SER A 45 -8.89 3.15 -7.29
C SER A 45 -9.90 2.55 -8.28
N PRO A 46 -9.71 1.29 -8.71
CA PRO A 46 -10.60 0.65 -9.66
C PRO A 46 -11.95 0.31 -9.02
N ALA A 47 -13.00 0.23 -9.84
CA ALA A 47 -14.34 -0.14 -9.38
C ALA A 47 -14.48 -1.64 -9.03
N SER A 48 -13.49 -2.45 -9.41
CA SER A 48 -13.43 -3.88 -9.14
C SER A 48 -12.09 -4.22 -8.52
N ARG A 49 -12.11 -5.14 -7.54
CA ARG A 49 -10.90 -5.72 -6.96
C ARG A 49 -10.13 -6.54 -7.99
N THR A 50 -10.81 -7.13 -8.97
CA THR A 50 -10.17 -7.83 -10.08
C THR A 50 -10.07 -6.91 -11.28
N VAL A 51 -8.84 -6.63 -11.72
CA VAL A 51 -8.50 -5.80 -12.87
C VAL A 51 -7.75 -6.60 -13.93
N SER A 52 -7.76 -6.11 -15.16
CA SER A 52 -7.02 -6.69 -16.28
C SER A 52 -6.13 -5.61 -16.93
N PRO A 53 -5.12 -6.02 -17.72
CA PRO A 53 -4.37 -5.07 -18.53
C PRO A 53 -5.28 -4.27 -19.45
N VAL A 54 -4.82 -3.09 -19.85
CA VAL A 54 -5.44 -2.27 -20.91
C VAL A 54 -4.68 -2.37 -22.22
N ASN A 55 -3.37 -2.63 -22.18
CA ASN A 55 -2.53 -2.76 -23.36
C ASN A 55 -1.55 -3.94 -23.25
N ILE A 56 -1.14 -4.45 -24.42
CA ILE A 56 -0.02 -5.37 -24.59
C ILE A 56 1.09 -4.60 -25.31
N LEU A 57 2.28 -4.61 -24.74
CA LEU A 57 3.46 -3.89 -25.20
C LEU A 57 4.57 -4.88 -25.58
N SER A 58 5.41 -4.46 -26.51
CA SER A 58 6.66 -5.12 -26.87
C SER A 58 7.76 -4.83 -25.83
N PRO A 59 8.91 -5.54 -25.89
CA PRO A 59 10.04 -5.30 -24.97
C PRO A 59 10.64 -3.89 -25.03
N ASP A 60 10.50 -3.17 -26.14
CA ASP A 60 10.87 -1.76 -26.31
C ASP A 60 9.73 -0.79 -25.96
N HIS A 61 8.68 -1.31 -25.31
CA HIS A 61 7.53 -0.58 -24.77
C HIS A 61 6.60 0.07 -25.80
N THR A 62 6.68 -0.33 -27.06
CA THR A 62 5.66 0.07 -28.04
C THR A 62 4.36 -0.68 -27.79
N ILE A 63 3.21 -0.01 -27.93
CA ILE A 63 1.90 -0.65 -27.81
C ILE A 63 1.68 -1.54 -29.03
N LEU A 64 1.58 -2.85 -28.82
CA LEU A 64 1.26 -3.83 -29.85
C LEU A 64 -0.24 -3.90 -30.11
N SER A 65 -1.05 -3.89 -29.04
CA SER A 65 -2.52 -3.90 -29.13
C SER A 65 -3.18 -3.53 -27.80
N SER A 66 -4.47 -3.19 -27.84
CA SER A 66 -5.32 -3.14 -26.64
C SER A 66 -5.54 -4.55 -26.08
N TYR A 67 -5.76 -4.65 -24.78
CA TYR A 67 -6.12 -5.90 -24.12
C TYR A 67 -7.66 -6.02 -23.94
N PRO A 68 -8.27 -7.21 -24.15
CA PRO A 68 -7.65 -8.44 -24.62
C PRO A 68 -7.24 -8.36 -26.10
N GLY A 69 -6.08 -8.92 -26.42
CA GLY A 69 -5.49 -8.92 -27.75
C GLY A 69 -4.58 -10.14 -27.95
N THR A 70 -3.95 -10.24 -29.12
CA THR A 70 -3.07 -11.36 -29.44
C THR A 70 -1.80 -11.31 -28.58
N ALA A 71 -1.62 -12.29 -27.69
CA ALA A 71 -0.46 -12.40 -26.82
C ALA A 71 0.20 -13.79 -26.96
N ASN A 72 1.13 -13.93 -27.92
CA ASN A 72 1.81 -15.19 -28.20
C ASN A 72 3.30 -15.12 -27.84
N LEU A 73 3.78 -16.14 -27.12
CA LEU A 73 5.19 -16.39 -26.85
C LEU A 73 5.63 -17.66 -27.62
N ASN A 74 6.46 -17.47 -28.65
CA ASN A 74 6.73 -18.50 -29.67
C ASN A 74 8.20 -18.95 -29.74
N SER A 75 9.08 -18.31 -28.97
CA SER A 75 10.52 -18.60 -29.03
C SER A 75 11.19 -18.37 -27.68
N ASN A 76 12.38 -18.93 -27.52
CA ASN A 76 13.26 -18.58 -26.41
C ASN A 76 13.53 -17.07 -26.40
N GLY A 77 13.38 -16.43 -25.25
CA GLY A 77 13.55 -14.99 -25.07
C GLY A 77 12.38 -14.13 -25.58
N SER A 78 11.30 -14.73 -26.07
CA SER A 78 10.09 -13.95 -26.36
C SER A 78 9.52 -13.36 -25.07
N LEU A 79 9.11 -12.09 -25.12
CA LEU A 79 8.65 -11.32 -23.98
C LEU A 79 7.51 -10.39 -24.40
N LEU A 80 6.48 -10.31 -23.55
CA LEU A 80 5.37 -9.38 -23.67
C LEU A 80 5.22 -8.62 -22.35
N ILE A 81 4.87 -7.35 -22.44
CA ILE A 81 4.61 -6.50 -21.28
C ILE A 81 3.12 -6.17 -21.27
N PHE A 82 2.43 -6.51 -20.19
CA PHE A 82 1.04 -6.16 -19.98
C PHE A 82 0.97 -4.89 -19.13
N ASP A 83 0.42 -3.81 -19.69
CA ASP A 83 0.21 -2.54 -19.00
C ASP A 83 -1.21 -2.50 -18.43
N PHE A 84 -1.33 -2.30 -17.12
CA PHE A 84 -2.61 -2.14 -16.43
C PHE A 84 -3.19 -0.73 -16.53
N GLY A 85 -2.48 0.22 -17.13
CA GLY A 85 -2.94 1.60 -17.39
C GLY A 85 -2.87 2.51 -16.17
N GLN A 86 -2.84 1.92 -14.98
CA GLN A 86 -2.66 2.55 -13.69
C GLN A 86 -1.74 1.70 -12.83
N GLU A 87 -1.13 2.30 -11.81
CA GLU A 87 -0.45 1.52 -10.78
C GLU A 87 -1.50 0.64 -10.09
N CYS A 88 -1.29 -0.67 -10.12
CA CYS A 88 -2.16 -1.64 -9.48
C CYS A 88 -1.36 -2.42 -8.44
N HIS A 89 -2.05 -3.11 -7.53
CA HIS A 89 -1.36 -3.83 -6.46
C HIS A 89 -1.98 -5.20 -6.24
N ARG A 90 -1.12 -6.21 -6.12
CA ARG A 90 -1.25 -7.51 -5.42
C ARG A 90 -2.47 -8.45 -5.61
N HIS A 91 -2.14 -9.51 -6.37
CA HIS A 91 -2.68 -10.87 -6.52
C HIS A 91 -3.13 -11.17 -7.95
N TRP A 92 -2.81 -12.33 -8.53
CA TRP A 92 -3.02 -12.54 -9.97
C TRP A 92 -3.28 -14.00 -10.32
N GLN A 93 -4.19 -14.21 -11.27
CA GLN A 93 -4.43 -15.48 -11.94
C GLN A 93 -4.12 -15.32 -13.44
N SER A 94 -3.07 -16.00 -13.92
CA SER A 94 -2.81 -16.28 -15.34
C SER A 94 -1.50 -17.09 -15.58
N LYS A 95 -1.26 -17.50 -16.83
CA LYS A 95 -0.33 -18.58 -17.23
C LYS A 95 1.14 -18.11 -17.40
N LEU A 96 2.06 -18.81 -16.73
CA LEU A 96 3.53 -18.90 -16.94
C LEU A 96 4.45 -17.69 -16.59
N GLY A 97 5.74 -18.01 -16.42
CA GLY A 97 6.82 -17.28 -15.76
C GLY A 97 6.97 -15.78 -16.04
N VAL A 98 7.28 -15.07 -14.96
CA VAL A 98 6.85 -13.69 -14.75
C VAL A 98 7.96 -12.85 -14.16
N PHE A 99 8.24 -11.71 -14.81
CA PHE A 99 9.03 -10.59 -14.31
C PHE A 99 8.14 -9.35 -14.16
N ARG A 100 8.44 -8.41 -13.24
CA ARG A 100 7.60 -7.21 -13.02
C ARG A 100 8.48 -5.98 -12.81
N GLY A 101 8.03 -4.83 -13.31
CA GLY A 101 8.71 -3.54 -13.17
C GLY A 101 7.72 -2.37 -13.12
N GLU A 102 8.15 -1.24 -12.56
CA GLU A 102 7.34 -0.03 -12.41
C GLU A 102 7.66 1.06 -13.46
N GLU A 103 8.76 0.90 -14.22
CA GLU A 103 9.30 1.97 -15.08
C GLU A 103 9.62 1.46 -16.49
N LEU A 104 9.31 2.29 -17.50
CA LEU A 104 9.45 2.03 -18.94
C LEU A 104 10.90 1.91 -19.45
N ASP A 105 11.91 1.89 -18.58
CA ASP A 105 13.32 1.74 -19.01
C ASP A 105 13.91 0.37 -18.61
N TRP A 106 13.07 -0.50 -18.03
CA TRP A 106 13.55 -1.60 -17.18
C TRP A 106 13.18 -3.00 -17.75
N GLY A 107 13.00 -3.09 -19.07
CA GLY A 107 12.58 -4.28 -19.83
C GLY A 107 13.68 -5.30 -20.18
N GLY A 108 14.73 -5.42 -19.36
CA GLY A 108 15.81 -6.39 -19.59
C GLY A 108 15.50 -7.78 -19.04
N ILE A 109 15.67 -8.84 -19.85
CA ILE A 109 15.78 -10.21 -19.32
C ILE A 109 17.01 -10.25 -18.41
N GLY A 110 16.78 -10.21 -17.10
CA GLY A 110 17.78 -10.64 -16.12
C GLY A 110 18.50 -9.56 -15.34
N TRP A 111 18.03 -8.32 -15.29
CA TRP A 111 18.48 -7.37 -14.27
C TRP A 111 17.29 -6.55 -13.82
N LEU A 112 17.42 -5.92 -12.65
CA LEU A 112 16.68 -4.75 -12.16
C LEU A 112 15.82 -4.98 -10.90
N ASN A 113 16.48 -4.73 -9.76
CA ASN A 113 15.97 -3.80 -8.74
C ASN A 113 16.91 -2.58 -8.82
N GLY A 114 16.41 -1.36 -8.66
CA GLY A 114 17.27 -0.19 -8.47
C GLY A 114 18.30 -0.49 -7.37
N SER A 115 19.57 -0.44 -7.74
CA SER A 115 20.78 -0.43 -6.89
C SER A 115 20.61 -0.87 -5.42
N TYR A 116 20.19 -2.12 -5.18
CA TYR A 116 20.42 -2.79 -3.90
C TYR A 116 20.84 -4.25 -4.12
N LEU A 117 22.15 -4.40 -4.33
CA LEU A 117 22.98 -5.59 -4.14
C LEU A 117 22.72 -6.81 -5.08
N PRO A 118 23.69 -7.73 -5.20
CA PRO A 118 23.61 -8.86 -6.13
C PRO A 118 22.52 -9.86 -5.67
N GLY A 119 21.59 -10.19 -6.56
CA GLY A 119 20.57 -11.23 -6.33
C GLY A 119 19.11 -10.76 -6.15
N GLY A 120 18.76 -9.54 -6.59
CA GLY A 120 17.43 -8.92 -6.44
C GLY A 120 16.22 -9.78 -6.86
N ASP A 121 15.02 -9.22 -6.67
CA ASP A 121 13.78 -10.01 -6.63
C ASP A 121 13.50 -10.88 -7.88
N GLY A 122 14.16 -10.72 -9.04
CA GLY A 122 14.17 -11.75 -10.08
C GLY A 122 12.79 -12.10 -10.66
N ALA A 123 12.68 -13.27 -11.31
CA ALA A 123 11.46 -13.73 -11.97
C ALA A 123 10.95 -15.04 -11.36
N LEU A 124 9.63 -15.22 -11.34
CA LEU A 124 9.03 -16.51 -11.02
C LEU A 124 9.05 -17.37 -12.28
N LEU A 125 9.64 -18.56 -12.18
CA LEU A 125 9.66 -19.53 -13.27
C LEU A 125 8.70 -20.67 -12.95
N THR A 126 7.91 -21.07 -13.94
CA THR A 126 7.05 -22.24 -13.86
C THR A 126 7.13 -22.98 -15.19
N SER A 127 7.10 -24.31 -15.13
CA SER A 127 7.16 -25.14 -16.33
C SER A 127 5.79 -25.19 -17.03
N VAL A 128 5.78 -25.08 -18.36
CA VAL A 128 4.60 -25.46 -19.17
C VAL A 128 4.75 -26.93 -19.51
N SER A 129 3.78 -27.76 -19.16
CA SER A 129 3.63 -29.08 -19.77
C SER A 129 2.80 -28.95 -21.06
N SER A 130 3.03 -29.83 -22.03
CA SER A 130 2.28 -29.88 -23.30
C SER A 130 0.80 -30.20 -23.04
N THR A 131 0.03 -29.15 -22.75
CA THR A 131 -1.40 -29.20 -22.46
C THR A 131 -2.10 -28.19 -23.37
N THR A 132 -3.30 -28.52 -23.82
CA THR A 132 -4.10 -27.60 -24.64
C THR A 132 -4.46 -26.32 -23.86
N ASN A 133 -4.60 -26.42 -22.52
CA ASN A 133 -4.89 -25.33 -21.60
C ASN A 133 -4.40 -25.67 -20.17
N GLY A 134 -3.86 -24.71 -19.42
CA GLY A 134 -3.73 -24.79 -17.95
C GLY A 134 -3.52 -23.42 -17.31
N THR A 135 -3.82 -23.19 -16.03
CA THR A 135 -3.71 -21.88 -15.35
C THR A 135 -2.51 -21.82 -14.41
N TYR A 136 -1.90 -20.64 -14.25
CA TYR A 136 -0.94 -20.39 -13.17
C TYR A 136 -1.47 -19.28 -12.26
N THR A 137 -1.17 -19.39 -10.98
CA THR A 137 -1.53 -18.40 -9.97
C THR A 137 -0.28 -18.18 -9.16
N VAL A 138 0.06 -16.91 -8.96
CA VAL A 138 1.26 -16.55 -8.20
C VAL A 138 1.02 -16.95 -6.73
N PRO A 139 1.92 -17.75 -6.12
CA PRO A 139 1.80 -18.09 -4.71
C PRO A 139 1.79 -16.84 -3.84
N ASP A 140 1.05 -16.87 -2.72
CA ASP A 140 0.91 -15.70 -1.85
C ASP A 140 2.24 -15.23 -1.25
N VAL A 141 3.10 -16.17 -0.88
CA VAL A 141 4.48 -15.90 -0.46
C VAL A 141 5.27 -15.10 -1.50
N SER A 142 4.94 -15.23 -2.78
CA SER A 142 5.56 -14.51 -3.89
C SER A 142 4.68 -13.38 -4.42
N LEU A 143 3.74 -12.86 -3.63
CA LEU A 143 3.03 -11.62 -3.96
C LEU A 143 4.08 -10.53 -4.25
N ARG A 144 3.97 -9.82 -5.37
CA ARG A 144 4.78 -8.62 -5.63
C ARG A 144 4.05 -7.41 -5.11
N GLY A 145 4.79 -6.39 -4.67
CA GLY A 145 4.24 -5.10 -4.27
C GLY A 145 3.52 -4.31 -5.36
N GLY A 146 3.58 -2.97 -5.29
CA GLY A 146 3.05 -2.12 -6.36
C GLY A 146 3.68 -2.45 -7.70
N PHE A 147 2.88 -2.45 -8.77
CA PHE A 147 3.36 -2.49 -10.14
C PHE A 147 2.29 -1.98 -11.12
N ARG A 148 2.73 -1.41 -12.24
CA ARG A 148 1.87 -1.11 -13.38
C ARG A 148 2.07 -2.09 -14.55
N TYR A 149 3.31 -2.55 -14.73
CA TYR A 149 3.69 -3.38 -15.86
C TYR A 149 4.02 -4.81 -15.41
N LEU A 150 3.50 -5.78 -16.17
CA LEU A 150 3.73 -7.20 -15.97
C LEU A 150 4.45 -7.78 -17.18
N SER A 151 5.69 -8.21 -17.01
CA SER A 151 6.45 -8.86 -18.07
C SER A 151 6.28 -10.37 -17.99
N VAL A 152 5.84 -10.98 -19.09
CA VAL A 152 5.74 -12.44 -19.23
C VAL A 152 6.67 -12.86 -20.35
N PHE A 153 7.52 -13.84 -20.08
CA PHE A 153 8.54 -14.26 -21.03
C PHE A 153 8.71 -15.76 -21.03
N ALA A 154 9.27 -16.28 -22.12
CA ALA A 154 9.52 -17.70 -22.29
C ALA A 154 11.01 -18.02 -22.36
N THR A 155 11.43 -18.97 -21.52
CA THR A 155 12.76 -19.59 -21.57
C THR A 155 12.61 -21.05 -21.97
N THR A 156 13.14 -21.44 -23.11
CA THR A 156 12.98 -22.79 -23.65
C THR A 156 14.14 -23.20 -24.54
N THR A 157 14.43 -24.50 -24.60
CA THR A 157 15.34 -25.11 -25.58
C THR A 157 14.59 -25.78 -26.73
N SER A 158 13.26 -25.83 -26.68
CA SER A 158 12.37 -26.43 -27.68
C SER A 158 11.41 -25.40 -28.28
N THR A 159 10.81 -25.74 -29.42
CA THR A 159 9.73 -24.94 -30.01
C THR A 159 8.53 -24.92 -29.08
N ILE A 160 8.05 -23.72 -28.77
CA ILE A 160 6.84 -23.49 -27.97
C ILE A 160 5.87 -22.64 -28.77
N ASN A 161 4.59 -22.78 -28.48
CA ASN A 161 3.57 -21.83 -28.89
C ASN A 161 2.66 -21.65 -27.68
N LEU A 162 2.89 -20.56 -26.95
CA LEU A 162 2.12 -20.24 -25.76
C LEU A 162 1.25 -19.02 -26.07
N ASN A 163 -0.05 -19.24 -26.07
CA ASN A 163 -1.05 -18.18 -26.20
C ASN A 163 -1.57 -17.79 -24.81
N ILE A 164 -1.35 -16.54 -24.42
CA ILE A 164 -1.86 -15.94 -23.19
C ILE A 164 -3.26 -15.40 -23.46
N THR A 165 -4.27 -16.14 -23.01
CA THR A 165 -5.68 -15.85 -23.29
C THR A 165 -6.35 -14.97 -22.25
N ALA A 166 -5.82 -14.94 -21.03
CA ALA A 166 -6.37 -14.18 -19.90
C ALA A 166 -5.22 -13.73 -19.00
N VAL A 167 -5.31 -12.52 -18.44
CA VAL A 167 -4.40 -11.90 -17.47
C VAL A 167 -5.28 -11.11 -16.51
N THR A 168 -5.31 -11.51 -15.24
CA THR A 168 -6.19 -10.88 -14.23
C THR A 168 -5.47 -10.69 -12.90
N LEU A 169 -5.55 -9.49 -12.34
CA LEU A 169 -4.97 -9.10 -11.06
C LEU A 169 -6.11 -8.85 -10.05
N GLU A 170 -6.24 -9.66 -9.01
CA GLU A 170 -6.97 -9.31 -7.79
C GLU A 170 -6.15 -8.27 -7.00
N ILE A 171 -6.80 -7.34 -6.32
CA ILE A 171 -6.16 -6.27 -5.54
C ILE A 171 -6.22 -6.53 -4.03
N SER A 172 -5.07 -6.46 -3.36
CA SER A 172 -4.97 -6.74 -1.92
C SER A 172 -4.92 -5.52 -1.00
N TYR A 173 -4.63 -4.30 -1.48
CA TYR A 173 -4.67 -3.13 -0.59
C TYR A 173 -6.10 -2.86 -0.12
N GLN A 174 -6.21 -2.14 0.99
CA GLN A 174 -7.50 -1.87 1.66
C GLN A 174 -8.33 -3.16 1.77
N PRO A 175 -7.80 -4.19 2.43
CA PRO A 175 -8.37 -5.52 2.41
C PRO A 175 -9.75 -5.59 3.06
N THR A 176 -10.09 -4.65 3.95
CA THR A 176 -11.38 -4.56 4.63
C THR A 176 -12.44 -3.78 3.86
N TRP A 177 -12.10 -3.16 2.71
CA TRP A 177 -13.03 -2.31 1.96
C TRP A 177 -13.67 -3.08 0.81
N PRO A 178 -15.00 -3.32 0.79
CA PRO A 178 -15.63 -3.97 -0.36
C PRO A 178 -15.54 -3.09 -1.62
N ASP A 179 -15.81 -1.79 -1.48
CA ASP A 179 -15.65 -0.79 -2.53
C ASP A 179 -14.34 0.00 -2.33
N LEU A 180 -13.35 -0.23 -3.19
CA LEU A 180 -12.07 0.49 -3.15
C LEU A 180 -12.23 1.99 -3.48
N ARG A 181 -13.38 2.43 -3.99
CA ARG A 181 -13.67 3.84 -4.32
C ARG A 181 -14.45 4.56 -3.22
N ALA A 182 -14.74 3.90 -2.10
CA ALA A 182 -15.51 4.44 -0.99
C ALA A 182 -14.71 5.41 -0.09
N TYR A 183 -14.19 6.48 -0.67
CA TYR A 183 -13.38 7.47 0.04
C TYR A 183 -14.21 8.21 1.12
N GLY A 184 -13.56 8.57 2.23
CA GLY A 184 -14.18 9.31 3.34
C GLY A 184 -14.28 10.83 3.10
N GLY A 185 -13.40 11.37 2.28
CA GLY A 185 -13.33 12.79 1.92
C GLY A 185 -13.07 13.00 0.44
N TYR A 186 -13.35 14.22 -0.01
CA TYR A 186 -13.28 14.62 -1.42
C TYR A 186 -12.80 16.06 -1.53
N PHE A 187 -12.11 16.37 -2.62
CA PHE A 187 -11.65 17.72 -2.95
C PHE A 187 -11.95 18.03 -4.41
N TYR A 188 -12.41 19.24 -4.69
CA TYR A 188 -12.57 19.71 -6.05
C TYR A 188 -12.39 21.22 -6.13
N SER A 189 -11.69 21.67 -7.16
CA SER A 189 -11.44 23.07 -7.46
C SER A 189 -11.55 23.32 -8.96
N SER A 190 -11.47 24.60 -9.35
CA SER A 190 -11.41 25.00 -10.76
C SER A 190 -10.07 24.66 -11.43
N ASP A 191 -9.06 24.21 -10.68
CA ASP A 191 -7.75 23.81 -11.19
C ASP A 191 -7.67 22.28 -11.31
N ASP A 192 -7.63 21.78 -12.54
CA ASP A 192 -7.55 20.36 -12.84
C ASP A 192 -6.27 19.71 -12.30
N LEU A 193 -5.14 20.42 -12.31
CA LEU A 193 -3.89 19.90 -11.80
C LEU A 193 -3.95 19.68 -10.29
N ILE A 194 -4.51 20.64 -9.54
CA ILE A 194 -4.67 20.50 -8.08
C ILE A 194 -5.61 19.33 -7.76
N ASN A 195 -6.70 19.16 -8.51
CA ASN A 195 -7.59 18.02 -8.35
C ASN A 195 -6.81 16.70 -8.54
N ARG A 196 -6.04 16.57 -9.62
CA ARG A 196 -5.22 15.38 -9.90
C ARG A 196 -4.18 15.11 -8.82
N ILE A 197 -3.50 16.14 -8.30
CA ILE A 197 -2.51 16.00 -7.22
C ILE A 197 -3.17 15.44 -5.96
N TRP A 198 -4.34 15.95 -5.58
CA TRP A 198 -5.04 15.51 -4.38
C TRP A 198 -5.41 14.02 -4.47
N TYR A 199 -5.99 13.58 -5.59
CA TYR A 199 -6.40 12.18 -5.76
C TYR A 199 -5.22 11.24 -5.99
N ALA A 200 -4.11 11.71 -6.56
CA ALA A 200 -2.86 10.96 -6.58
C ALA A 200 -2.36 10.69 -5.16
N GLY A 201 -2.32 11.72 -4.29
CA GLY A 201 -1.93 11.58 -2.88
C GLY A 201 -2.87 10.64 -2.10
N ALA A 202 -4.18 10.76 -2.30
CA ALA A 202 -5.18 9.86 -1.71
C ALA A 202 -4.94 8.40 -2.13
N TYR A 203 -4.66 8.17 -3.42
CA TYR A 203 -4.34 6.84 -3.93
C TYR A 203 -3.04 6.29 -3.36
N THR A 204 -1.99 7.11 -3.25
CA THR A 204 -0.71 6.70 -2.64
C THR A 204 -0.87 6.20 -1.21
N VAL A 205 -1.61 6.93 -0.36
CA VAL A 205 -1.82 6.46 1.02
C VAL A 205 -2.77 5.26 1.07
N GLN A 206 -3.73 5.16 0.15
CA GLN A 206 -4.64 4.02 0.07
C GLN A 206 -3.92 2.70 -0.19
N THR A 207 -3.00 2.71 -1.14
CA THR A 207 -2.33 1.51 -1.60
C THR A 207 -1.38 0.94 -0.55
N ASN A 208 -0.99 1.74 0.44
CA ASN A 208 -0.15 1.34 1.54
C ASN A 208 -0.89 0.69 2.73
N ALA A 209 -2.22 0.51 2.67
CA ALA A 209 -2.95 -0.30 3.64
C ALA A 209 -2.97 -1.77 3.21
N VAL A 210 -2.30 -2.65 3.97
CA VAL A 210 -2.02 -4.03 3.55
C VAL A 210 -2.71 -5.05 4.46
N PRO A 211 -3.00 -6.27 3.96
CA PRO A 211 -3.50 -7.35 4.80
C PRO A 211 -2.44 -7.86 5.80
N PRO A 212 -2.87 -8.42 6.95
CA PRO A 212 -1.96 -9.15 7.82
C PRO A 212 -1.35 -10.33 7.03
N ASN A 213 -0.06 -10.59 7.27
CA ASN A 213 0.72 -11.64 6.59
C ASN A 213 1.09 -11.32 5.13
N THR A 214 1.28 -10.05 4.79
CA THR A 214 1.78 -9.65 3.47
C THR A 214 3.07 -8.81 3.49
N GLY A 215 3.67 -8.67 4.68
CA GLY A 215 4.90 -7.94 4.92
C GLY A 215 6.11 -8.62 4.27
N ARG A 216 7.16 -7.83 4.00
CA ARG A 216 8.41 -8.33 3.41
C ARG A 216 9.24 -9.07 4.45
N GLU A 217 9.72 -10.28 4.13
CA GLU A 217 10.68 -10.97 5.00
C GLU A 217 12.00 -10.17 5.13
N TYR A 218 12.52 -10.09 6.36
CA TYR A 218 13.80 -9.49 6.69
C TYR A 218 14.59 -10.41 7.66
N PRO A 219 15.92 -10.58 7.51
CA PRO A 219 16.81 -10.03 6.49
C PRO A 219 16.43 -10.45 5.06
N LEU A 220 16.80 -9.62 4.08
CA LEU A 220 16.50 -9.90 2.67
C LEU A 220 17.18 -11.20 2.21
N LEU A 221 16.45 -11.99 1.41
CA LEU A 221 16.99 -13.18 0.78
C LEU A 221 18.12 -12.83 -0.18
N THR A 222 19.10 -13.73 -0.31
CA THR A 222 20.16 -13.62 -1.32
C THR A 222 19.60 -13.70 -2.74
N TYR A 223 18.51 -14.44 -2.96
CA TYR A 223 17.81 -14.54 -4.25
C TYR A 223 16.30 -14.54 -4.05
N GLY A 224 15.59 -13.76 -4.87
CA GLY A 224 14.13 -13.70 -4.86
C GLY A 224 13.55 -12.94 -3.67
N TRP A 225 12.29 -13.23 -3.35
CA TRP A 225 11.57 -12.55 -2.28
C TRP A 225 10.53 -13.42 -1.62
N LYS A 226 10.13 -12.99 -0.42
CA LYS A 226 8.98 -13.49 0.29
C LYS A 226 8.22 -12.36 0.95
N ASN A 227 6.91 -12.35 0.74
CA ASN A 227 5.98 -11.34 1.21
C ASN A 227 4.84 -11.99 2.01
N ASP A 228 5.18 -12.89 2.93
CA ASP A 228 4.28 -13.59 3.85
C ASP A 228 4.61 -13.28 5.33
N ALA A 229 5.45 -12.27 5.57
CA ALA A 229 5.91 -11.94 6.90
C ALA A 229 4.86 -11.16 7.70
N PHE A 230 4.88 -11.31 9.02
CA PHE A 230 3.96 -10.66 9.94
C PHE A 230 4.30 -9.16 10.09
N PRO A 231 3.44 -8.23 9.63
CA PRO A 231 3.77 -6.80 9.62
C PRO A 231 3.56 -6.11 10.98
N GLY A 232 3.10 -6.83 12.01
CA GLY A 232 2.98 -6.26 13.36
C GLY A 232 1.57 -5.87 13.80
N THR A 233 0.51 -6.45 13.22
CA THR A 233 -0.86 -6.23 13.70
C THR A 233 -1.66 -7.53 13.80
N ASN A 234 -2.51 -7.61 14.82
CA ASN A 234 -3.57 -8.62 14.90
C ASN A 234 -4.87 -8.16 14.23
N GLY A 235 -4.93 -6.92 13.74
CA GLY A 235 -6.05 -6.39 12.97
C GLY A 235 -6.03 -6.87 11.51
N SER A 236 -7.12 -6.58 10.81
CA SER A 236 -7.33 -6.99 9.41
C SER A 236 -6.60 -6.13 8.38
N SER A 237 -6.00 -5.00 8.77
CA SER A 237 -5.14 -4.19 7.91
C SER A 237 -4.18 -3.31 8.71
N ILE A 238 -3.06 -2.89 8.10
CA ILE A 238 -2.07 -1.97 8.68
C ILE A 238 -1.44 -1.10 7.60
N PHE A 239 -1.04 0.13 7.94
CA PHE A 239 -0.23 0.98 7.05
C PHE A 239 1.25 0.61 7.06
N VAL A 240 1.84 0.60 5.87
CA VAL A 240 3.28 0.47 5.63
C VAL A 240 3.83 1.65 4.84
N ASP A 241 5.15 1.78 4.75
CA ASP A 241 5.85 2.82 3.97
C ASP A 241 5.57 2.73 2.47
N GLY A 242 5.65 1.51 1.93
CA GLY A 242 5.60 1.27 0.50
C GLY A 242 5.44 -0.21 0.19
N LEU A 243 4.43 -0.55 -0.60
CA LEU A 243 4.09 -1.95 -0.86
C LEU A 243 5.10 -2.70 -1.75
N LYS A 244 5.81 -1.99 -2.64
CA LYS A 244 6.95 -2.55 -3.40
C LYS A 244 8.07 -2.92 -2.43
N ARG A 245 8.43 -1.97 -1.58
CA ARG A 245 9.50 -2.02 -0.60
C ARG A 245 9.34 -0.81 0.35
N ASP A 246 9.63 -0.93 1.65
CA ASP A 246 10.03 -2.12 2.40
C ASP A 246 8.85 -2.97 2.88
N GLY A 247 7.62 -2.47 2.79
CA GLY A 247 6.42 -3.18 3.23
C GLY A 247 6.35 -3.32 4.75
N ALA A 248 6.88 -2.33 5.46
CA ALA A 248 6.93 -2.26 6.91
C ALA A 248 6.37 -0.93 7.42
N THR A 249 5.88 -0.88 8.66
CA THR A 249 5.42 0.37 9.27
C THR A 249 6.61 1.17 9.78
N TRP A 250 6.97 2.23 9.06
CA TRP A 250 7.97 3.21 9.50
C TRP A 250 7.28 4.38 10.22
N SER A 251 7.73 4.71 11.44
CA SER A 251 7.03 5.68 12.28
C SER A 251 7.14 7.12 11.77
N GLY A 252 8.23 7.48 11.09
CA GLY A 252 8.39 8.77 10.42
C GLY A 252 7.39 8.96 9.28
N ASP A 253 7.28 7.96 8.40
CA ASP A 253 6.32 7.93 7.30
C ASP A 253 4.88 7.98 7.79
N LEU A 254 4.57 7.19 8.83
CA LEU A 254 3.25 7.14 9.44
C LEU A 254 2.80 8.52 9.94
N GLY A 255 3.62 9.20 10.74
CA GLY A 255 3.29 10.52 11.29
C GLY A 255 3.01 11.58 10.21
N ILE A 256 3.69 11.50 9.06
CA ILE A 256 3.51 12.41 7.92
C ILE A 256 2.26 12.04 7.11
N ALA A 257 1.99 10.75 6.91
CA ALA A 257 0.92 10.27 6.04
C ALA A 257 -0.48 10.36 6.69
N LEU A 258 -0.58 10.21 8.02
CA LEU A 258 -1.87 10.09 8.72
C LEU A 258 -2.85 11.26 8.48
N PRO A 259 -2.45 12.55 8.52
CA PRO A 259 -3.37 13.63 8.18
C PRO A 259 -3.96 13.50 6.78
N SER A 260 -3.15 13.09 5.80
CA SER A 260 -3.62 12.84 4.43
C SER A 260 -4.58 11.66 4.38
N VAL A 261 -4.32 10.59 5.12
CA VAL A 261 -5.24 9.44 5.25
C VAL A 261 -6.60 9.90 5.77
N PHE A 262 -6.64 10.68 6.85
CA PHE A 262 -7.90 11.05 7.52
C PHE A 262 -8.79 11.94 6.66
N VAL A 263 -8.21 12.92 5.95
CA VAL A 263 -8.99 13.87 5.13
C VAL A 263 -9.37 13.31 3.76
N SER A 264 -8.70 12.26 3.28
CA SER A 264 -8.95 11.68 1.95
C SER A 264 -9.71 10.36 2.02
N ILE A 265 -9.03 9.29 2.38
CA ILE A 265 -9.61 7.95 2.35
C ILE A 265 -10.38 7.65 3.63
N GLY A 266 -10.04 8.27 4.76
CA GLY A 266 -10.71 8.05 6.05
C GLY A 266 -10.54 6.62 6.58
N ASP A 267 -9.37 6.02 6.39
CA ASP A 267 -9.04 4.69 6.93
C ASP A 267 -8.44 4.82 8.34
N PHE A 268 -9.32 4.83 9.33
CA PHE A 268 -8.93 4.90 10.74
C PHE A 268 -8.50 3.53 11.29
N THR A 269 -8.93 2.43 10.68
CA THR A 269 -8.63 1.08 11.19
C THR A 269 -7.17 0.74 10.96
N SER A 270 -6.66 0.93 9.73
CA SER A 270 -5.24 0.72 9.42
C SER A 270 -4.34 1.68 10.20
N ALA A 271 -4.80 2.93 10.42
CA ALA A 271 -4.09 3.92 11.22
C ALA A 271 -3.96 3.49 12.69
N LYS A 272 -5.07 3.07 13.32
CA LYS A 272 -5.09 2.55 14.69
C LYS A 272 -4.14 1.37 14.84
N ASN A 273 -4.17 0.43 13.89
CA ASN A 273 -3.32 -0.76 13.92
C ASN A 273 -1.83 -0.42 13.79
N ALA A 274 -1.48 0.53 12.92
CA ALA A 274 -0.10 0.99 12.75
C ALA A 274 0.43 1.77 13.97
N LEU A 275 -0.42 2.56 14.64
CA LEU A 275 -0.07 3.25 15.88
C LEU A 275 0.01 2.29 17.07
N GLN A 276 -0.92 1.33 17.18
CA GLN A 276 -0.90 0.32 18.24
C GLN A 276 0.39 -0.49 18.21
N LEU A 277 0.89 -0.81 17.00
CA LEU A 277 2.16 -1.49 16.83
C LEU A 277 3.33 -0.75 17.53
N GLN A 278 3.37 0.58 17.44
CA GLN A 278 4.43 1.39 18.06
C GLN A 278 4.42 1.25 19.58
N TYR A 279 3.23 1.18 20.17
CA TYR A 279 3.05 0.99 21.61
C TYR A 279 3.28 -0.45 22.04
N ASP A 280 2.88 -1.43 21.24
CA ASP A 280 3.12 -2.85 21.54
C ASP A 280 4.61 -3.21 21.50
N SER A 281 5.37 -2.49 20.69
CA SER A 281 6.83 -2.67 20.53
C SER A 281 7.65 -1.66 21.31
N GLN A 282 7.03 -0.80 22.14
CA GLN A 282 7.77 0.19 22.93
C GLN A 282 8.75 -0.47 23.90
N GLN A 283 9.99 0.03 23.96
CA GLN A 283 10.97 -0.42 24.95
C GLN A 283 10.57 -0.02 26.37
N SER A 284 11.12 -0.71 27.37
CA SER A 284 10.90 -0.37 28.78
C SER A 284 11.40 1.02 29.17
N THR A 285 12.31 1.60 28.39
CA THR A 285 12.80 2.98 28.53
C THR A 285 11.75 4.02 28.11
N GLY A 286 10.82 3.65 27.22
CA GLY A 286 9.87 4.55 26.57
C GLY A 286 10.13 4.78 25.09
N GLU A 287 11.29 4.39 24.58
CA GLU A 287 11.62 4.51 23.16
C GLU A 287 10.65 3.67 22.30
N SER A 288 10.15 4.27 21.22
CA SER A 288 9.31 3.60 20.21
C SER A 288 10.17 3.15 19.04
N PRO A 289 9.80 2.07 18.33
CA PRO A 289 10.57 1.64 17.18
C PRO A 289 10.56 2.67 16.05
N MET A 290 11.67 2.75 15.32
CA MET A 290 11.75 3.49 14.06
C MET A 290 10.98 2.76 12.96
N VAL A 291 11.01 1.43 12.99
CA VAL A 291 10.33 0.56 12.02
C VAL A 291 9.78 -0.67 12.73
N GLY A 292 8.60 -1.10 12.29
CA GLY A 292 7.88 -2.25 12.80
C GLY A 292 8.67 -3.57 12.81
N PRO A 293 8.04 -4.65 13.30
CA PRO A 293 8.68 -5.94 13.48
C PRO A 293 9.22 -6.50 12.16
N LEU A 294 10.12 -7.49 12.27
CA LEU A 294 11.00 -8.04 11.23
C LEU A 294 12.27 -7.22 10.98
N ILE A 295 12.14 -5.91 10.74
CA ILE A 295 13.30 -5.01 10.65
C ILE A 295 13.68 -4.55 12.06
N ASN A 296 12.70 -4.06 12.83
CA ASN A 296 12.79 -3.79 14.27
C ASN A 296 13.98 -2.90 14.68
N PHE A 297 14.18 -1.80 13.96
CA PHE A 297 15.20 -0.79 14.30
C PHE A 297 14.66 0.27 15.25
N TYR A 298 15.56 0.77 16.08
CA TYR A 298 15.39 1.89 17.02
C TYR A 298 16.49 2.91 16.76
N GLY A 299 16.59 3.94 17.59
CA GLY A 299 17.64 4.94 17.50
C GLY A 299 17.31 6.09 16.55
N SER A 300 16.06 6.57 16.60
CA SER A 300 15.63 7.80 15.94
C SER A 300 14.72 8.64 16.85
N ASP A 301 15.24 9.77 17.32
CA ASP A 301 14.47 10.72 18.13
C ASP A 301 13.34 11.38 17.32
N THR A 302 13.57 11.65 16.03
CA THR A 302 12.57 12.29 15.17
C THR A 302 11.44 11.34 14.80
N TYR A 303 11.72 10.06 14.50
CA TYR A 303 10.68 9.06 14.24
C TYR A 303 9.88 8.72 15.51
N HIS A 304 10.55 8.71 16.67
CA HIS A 304 9.89 8.58 17.96
C HIS A 304 8.86 9.71 18.18
N MET A 305 9.25 10.97 17.97
CA MET A 305 8.34 12.11 18.04
C MET A 305 7.23 12.05 16.99
N SER A 306 7.51 11.59 15.77
CA SER A 306 6.50 11.40 14.71
C SER A 306 5.39 10.42 15.13
N THR A 307 5.70 9.39 15.92
CA THR A 307 4.68 8.49 16.50
C THR A 307 3.74 9.24 17.45
N LEU A 308 4.28 10.07 18.33
CA LEU A 308 3.50 10.84 19.31
C LEU A 308 2.61 11.87 18.61
N ILE A 309 3.15 12.57 17.61
CA ILE A 309 2.41 13.53 16.80
C ILE A 309 1.31 12.81 16.00
N GLY A 310 1.63 11.70 15.34
CA GLY A 310 0.64 10.89 14.60
C GLY A 310 -0.48 10.35 15.49
N THR A 311 -0.16 10.01 16.75
CA THR A 311 -1.16 9.60 17.74
C THR A 311 -2.12 10.73 18.09
N TYR A 312 -1.60 11.94 18.31
CA TYR A 312 -2.45 13.11 18.51
C TYR A 312 -3.34 13.38 17.29
N GLU A 313 -2.80 13.32 16.07
CA GLU A 313 -3.60 13.50 14.86
C GLU A 313 -4.71 12.45 14.76
N TYR A 314 -4.45 11.19 15.13
CA TYR A 314 -5.47 10.13 15.20
C TYR A 314 -6.57 10.45 16.22
N ILE A 315 -6.20 10.84 17.44
CA ILE A 315 -7.16 11.19 18.49
C ILE A 315 -8.00 12.41 18.09
N LEU A 316 -7.37 13.43 17.51
CA LEU A 316 -8.04 14.64 17.05
C LEU A 316 -9.12 14.34 16.00
N HIS A 317 -8.86 13.44 15.07
CA HIS A 317 -9.78 13.13 13.97
C HIS A 317 -10.80 12.03 14.31
N ARG A 318 -10.44 11.08 15.17
CA ARG A 318 -11.29 9.91 15.47
C ARG A 318 -12.02 9.99 16.80
N ALA A 319 -11.51 10.77 17.75
CA ALA A 319 -11.96 10.81 19.15
C ALA A 319 -12.03 9.42 19.81
N ASP A 320 -11.05 8.56 19.53
CA ASP A 320 -10.96 7.19 20.09
C ASP A 320 -10.39 7.21 21.52
N THR A 321 -11.24 7.54 22.49
CA THR A 321 -10.87 7.62 23.91
C THR A 321 -10.45 6.28 24.50
N ASP A 322 -10.93 5.16 23.95
CA ASP A 322 -10.56 3.82 24.39
C ASP A 322 -9.12 3.50 24.01
N PHE A 323 -8.71 3.83 22.78
CA PHE A 323 -7.32 3.73 22.34
C PHE A 323 -6.40 4.62 23.19
N LEU A 324 -6.81 5.87 23.43
CA LEU A 324 -6.05 6.81 24.26
C LEU A 324 -5.87 6.26 25.69
N THR A 325 -6.96 5.86 26.34
CA THR A 325 -6.95 5.33 27.72
C THR A 325 -6.10 4.07 27.82
N SER A 326 -6.21 3.16 26.86
CA SER A 326 -5.47 1.89 26.87
C SER A 326 -3.97 2.07 26.70
N ASN A 327 -3.55 3.10 25.97
CA ASN A 327 -2.14 3.38 25.68
C ASN A 327 -1.55 4.53 26.49
N TRP A 328 -2.32 5.18 27.37
CA TRP A 328 -1.88 6.42 28.02
C TRP A 328 -0.56 6.27 28.79
N SER A 329 -0.39 5.19 29.57
CA SER A 329 0.84 4.96 30.32
C SER A 329 2.06 4.86 29.41
N LYS A 330 1.91 4.25 28.23
CA LYS A 330 2.94 4.14 27.20
C LYS A 330 3.20 5.49 26.50
N ILE A 331 2.15 6.26 26.22
CA ILE A 331 2.25 7.62 25.67
C ILE A 331 3.06 8.52 26.62
N MET A 332 2.74 8.52 27.91
CA MET A 332 3.48 9.30 28.91
C MET A 332 4.92 8.83 29.05
N LEU A 333 5.16 7.52 29.01
CA LEU A 333 6.52 6.99 29.06
C LEU A 333 7.35 7.44 27.85
N ALA A 334 6.77 7.45 26.65
CA ALA A 334 7.40 7.96 25.44
C ALA A 334 7.73 9.46 25.55
N ILE A 335 6.74 10.29 25.93
CA ILE A 335 6.95 11.73 26.11
C ILE A 335 8.05 12.00 27.15
N ASN A 336 8.04 11.29 28.28
CA ASN A 336 9.06 11.45 29.32
C ASN A 336 10.44 11.02 28.83
N TRP A 337 10.53 9.95 28.04
CA TRP A 337 11.79 9.48 27.48
C TRP A 337 12.43 10.54 26.60
N ILE A 338 11.69 11.09 25.62
CA ILE A 338 12.25 12.13 24.74
C ILE A 338 12.49 13.45 25.48
N ALA A 339 11.60 13.83 26.41
CA ALA A 339 11.76 15.03 27.22
C ALA A 339 12.97 14.98 28.17
N SER A 340 13.41 13.78 28.57
CA SER A 340 14.61 13.62 29.40
C SER A 340 15.91 14.04 28.70
N LYS A 341 15.87 14.21 27.38
CA LYS A 341 16.98 14.68 26.55
C LYS A 341 17.02 16.20 26.39
N ILE A 342 16.10 16.94 27.01
CA ILE A 342 16.21 18.40 27.13
C ILE A 342 17.28 18.70 28.18
N ASP A 343 18.34 19.38 27.76
CA ASP A 343 19.48 19.69 28.63
C ASP A 343 19.36 21.08 29.28
N SER A 344 20.46 21.54 29.90
CA SER A 344 20.52 22.83 30.61
C SER A 344 20.32 24.06 29.71
N THR A 345 20.36 23.90 28.38
CA THR A 345 20.06 24.96 27.41
C THR A 345 18.55 25.14 27.17
N ALA A 346 17.73 24.25 27.74
CA ALA A 346 16.29 24.13 27.49
C ALA A 346 15.94 23.75 26.04
N LEU A 347 16.90 23.18 25.30
CA LEU A 347 16.70 22.60 23.99
C LEU A 347 16.81 21.07 24.07
N LEU A 348 16.08 20.39 23.18
CA LEU A 348 16.24 18.96 22.97
C LEU A 348 17.62 18.68 22.36
N ASP A 349 18.41 17.86 23.03
CA ASP A 349 19.68 17.32 22.52
C ASP A 349 19.45 15.94 21.88
N ILE A 350 19.60 15.86 20.56
CA ILE A 350 19.37 14.63 19.80
C ILE A 350 20.56 13.70 19.96
N THR A 351 20.30 12.54 20.56
CA THR A 351 21.31 11.50 20.76
C THR A 351 21.09 10.28 19.86
N GLU A 352 19.85 10.08 19.42
CA GLU A 352 19.47 8.99 18.52
C GLU A 352 19.27 9.54 17.11
N THR A 353 20.31 9.37 16.28
CA THR A 353 20.54 10.21 15.08
C THR A 353 20.03 9.63 13.77
N SER A 354 19.37 8.47 13.77
CA SER A 354 18.83 7.90 12.53
C SER A 354 17.70 8.77 12.00
N ASP A 355 17.82 9.24 10.76
CA ASP A 355 16.80 10.05 10.10
C ASP A 355 16.96 9.96 8.57
N TRP A 356 15.86 9.83 7.84
CA TRP A 356 15.89 9.65 6.39
C TRP A 356 15.78 10.98 5.65
N GLY A 357 16.65 11.20 4.66
CA GLY A 357 16.64 12.41 3.84
C GLY A 357 17.27 13.64 4.51
N ARG A 358 18.06 13.46 5.58
CA ARG A 358 18.85 14.50 6.24
C ARG A 358 20.34 14.21 6.15
N TYR A 359 21.15 15.24 5.89
CA TYR A 359 22.60 15.12 5.79
C TYR A 359 23.32 15.18 7.15
N THR A 360 22.69 15.78 8.16
CA THR A 360 23.24 15.97 9.51
C THR A 360 22.13 15.80 10.53
N GLN A 361 22.36 15.00 11.57
CA GLN A 361 21.46 14.83 12.71
C GLN A 361 22.28 14.82 14.02
N GLY A 362 21.62 15.03 15.15
CA GLY A 362 22.25 15.11 16.47
C GLY A 362 22.37 16.53 17.03
N GLY A 363 22.65 16.63 18.32
CA GLY A 363 22.81 17.92 18.99
C GLY A 363 21.49 18.68 19.13
N HIS A 364 21.58 20.00 19.33
CA HIS A 364 20.44 20.91 19.33
C HIS A 364 19.95 21.23 17.91
N ASN A 365 19.42 20.22 17.21
CA ASN A 365 18.88 20.37 15.86
C ASN A 365 17.56 21.19 15.87
N THR A 366 17.45 22.19 14.98
CA THR A 366 16.26 23.04 14.81
C THR A 366 14.99 22.26 14.46
N GLU A 367 15.05 21.33 13.50
CA GLU A 367 13.90 20.49 13.11
C GLU A 367 13.41 19.68 14.30
N ALA A 368 14.33 19.01 14.99
CA ALA A 368 13.96 18.15 16.09
C ALA A 368 13.41 18.95 17.28
N ASN A 369 13.92 20.15 17.54
CA ASN A 369 13.34 21.06 18.53
C ASN A 369 11.94 21.56 18.12
N ALA A 370 11.67 21.77 16.82
CA ALA A 370 10.32 22.08 16.34
C ALA A 370 9.35 20.89 16.51
N LEU A 371 9.81 19.67 16.22
CA LEU A 371 9.06 18.43 16.50
C LEU A 371 8.82 18.26 18.00
N MET A 372 9.79 18.59 18.85
CA MET A 372 9.64 18.51 20.30
C MET A 372 8.57 19.48 20.81
N TYR A 373 8.58 20.72 20.30
CA TYR A 373 7.52 21.69 20.61
C TYR A 373 6.14 21.14 20.23
N LYS A 374 5.95 20.64 19.00
CA LYS A 374 4.68 20.04 18.58
C LYS A 374 4.31 18.80 19.41
N THR A 375 5.29 17.98 19.79
CA THR A 375 5.10 16.79 20.65
C THR A 375 4.56 17.18 22.03
N LEU A 376 5.14 18.21 22.66
CA LEU A 376 4.68 18.69 23.97
C LEU A 376 3.27 19.31 23.89
N ILE A 377 2.98 20.08 22.83
CA ILE A 377 1.64 20.64 22.60
C ILE A 377 0.61 19.52 22.36
N ALA A 378 0.97 18.53 21.53
CA ALA A 378 0.15 17.35 21.26
C ALA A 378 -0.12 16.54 22.54
N GLY A 379 0.91 16.29 23.34
CA GLY A 379 0.79 15.61 24.64
C GLY A 379 -0.11 16.36 25.61
N SER A 380 0.03 17.68 25.70
CA SER A 380 -0.84 18.51 26.53
C SER A 380 -2.29 18.50 26.06
N ALA A 381 -2.54 18.48 24.75
CA ALA A 381 -3.88 18.40 24.20
C ALA A 381 -4.54 17.06 24.52
N MET A 382 -3.83 15.95 24.28
CA MET A 382 -4.34 14.61 24.63
C MET A 382 -4.60 14.45 26.12
N ALA A 383 -3.85 15.13 27.00
CA ALA A 383 -4.08 15.11 28.44
C ALA A 383 -5.38 15.82 28.87
N MET A 384 -5.85 16.82 28.11
CA MET A 384 -7.08 17.56 28.39
C MET A 384 -8.33 16.82 27.91
N ASP A 385 -8.17 15.98 26.88
CA ASP A 385 -9.24 15.17 26.30
C ASP A 385 -9.38 13.78 26.98
N TRP A 386 -8.63 13.55 28.07
CA TRP A 386 -8.60 12.30 28.82
C TRP A 386 -9.61 12.25 29.97
#